data_AF-A0A316AND3-F1
#
_entry.id   AF-A0A316AND3-F1
#
_cell.length_a   1.000
_cell.length_b   1.000
_cell.length_c   1.000
_cell.angle_alpha   90.00
_cell.angle_beta   90.00
_cell.angle_gamma   90.00
#
_symmetry.space_group_name_H-M   'P 1'
#
loop_
_entity.id
_entity.type
_entity.pdbx_description
1 polymer ?
#
loop_
_entity_poly.entity_id
_entity_poly.type
_entity_poly.pdbx_seq_one_letter_code
_entity_poly.pdbx_strand_id
1 'polypeptide(L)' 'MLWEERTSYFHDTVKGARASAVVYTLAETVKANGLNIRLYLETVLNKMLDYKNEPDSILEELMPWSETMKQFCRLDNGNV' A
#
# COMPACT_ATOMS: atom_id res chain seq x y z
N MET A 1 -10.64 16.34 -12.87
CA MET A 1 -9.50 17.22 -13.17
C MET A 1 -9.14 18.03 -11.92
N LEU A 2 -8.73 17.35 -10.84
CA LEU A 2 -8.29 17.95 -9.56
C LEU A 2 -7.21 17.08 -8.88
N TRP A 3 -6.60 16.15 -9.65
CA TRP A 3 -5.62 15.19 -9.13
C TRP A 3 -4.17 15.55 -9.49
N GLU A 4 -3.93 16.50 -10.39
CA GLU A 4 -2.59 16.85 -10.87
C GLU A 4 -1.86 17.87 -9.99
N GLU A 5 -2.57 18.74 -9.27
CA GLU A 5 -1.92 19.85 -8.54
C GLU A 5 -1.27 19.42 -7.21
N ARG A 6 -1.63 18.25 -6.65
CA ARG A 6 -1.11 17.79 -5.34
C ARG A 6 0.14 16.92 -5.41
N THR A 7 0.51 16.42 -6.58
CA THR A 7 1.72 15.61 -6.76
C THR A 7 2.95 16.46 -7.09
N SER A 8 2.77 17.72 -7.51
CA SER A 8 3.87 18.60 -7.98
C SER A 8 5.00 18.78 -6.97
N TYR A 9 4.74 18.73 -5.66
CA TYR A 9 5.79 18.96 -4.64
C TYR A 9 6.59 17.69 -4.28
N PHE A 10 6.04 16.49 -4.51
CA PHE A 10 6.70 15.23 -4.19
C PHE A 10 7.56 14.68 -5.34
N HIS A 11 7.40 15.23 -6.55
CA HIS A 11 8.09 14.76 -7.75
C HIS A 11 9.38 15.52 -8.09
N ASP A 12 9.73 16.57 -7.34
CA ASP A 12 10.95 17.38 -7.55
C ASP A 12 12.25 16.57 -7.40
N THR A 13 12.15 15.38 -6.79
CA THR A 13 13.22 14.38 -6.79
C THR A 13 12.78 13.10 -7.47
N VAL A 14 13.68 12.48 -8.25
CA VAL A 14 13.47 11.17 -8.89
C VAL A 14 13.05 10.10 -7.86
N LYS A 15 13.53 10.21 -6.62
CA LYS A 15 13.15 9.31 -5.52
C LYS A 15 11.72 9.52 -5.06
N GLY A 16 11.29 10.77 -4.88
CA GLY A 16 9.92 11.09 -4.49
C GLY A 16 8.89 10.71 -5.55
N ALA A 17 9.17 11.01 -6.82
CA ALA A 17 8.32 10.59 -7.95
C ALA A 17 8.15 9.06 -8.02
N ARG A 18 9.23 8.31 -7.80
CA ARG A 18 9.19 6.84 -7.74
C ARG A 18 8.36 6.35 -6.57
N ALA A 19 8.52 6.92 -5.38
CA ALA A 19 7.73 6.54 -4.21
C ALA A 19 6.23 6.78 -4.45
N SER A 20 5.85 7.94 -5.02
CA SER A 20 4.46 8.24 -5.37
C SER A 20 3.89 7.27 -6.40
N ALA A 21 4.66 6.90 -7.43
CA ALA A 21 4.24 5.91 -8.42
C ALA A 21 4.04 4.52 -7.82
N VAL A 22 4.89 4.11 -6.87
CA VAL A 22 4.77 2.83 -6.15
C VAL A 22 3.50 2.82 -5.29
N VAL A 23 3.25 3.87 -4.51
CA VAL A 23 2.03 3.97 -3.68
C VAL A 23 0.77 3.95 -4.54
N TYR A 24 0.76 4.65 -5.68
CA TYR A 24 -0.36 4.63 -6.62
C TYR A 24 -0.61 3.23 -7.20
N THR A 25 0.46 2.56 -7.63
CA THR A 25 0.37 1.19 -8.17
C THR A 25 -0.16 0.21 -7.13
N LEU A 26 0.30 0.32 -5.88
CA LEU A 26 -0.19 -0.49 -4.77
C LEU A 26 -1.67 -0.23 -4.50
N ALA A 27 -2.09 1.03 -4.43
CA ALA A 27 -3.49 1.39 -4.20
C ALA A 27 -4.42 0.80 -5.27
N GLU A 28 -4.05 0.91 -6.54
CA GLU A 28 -4.82 0.31 -7.65
C GLU A 28 -4.83 -1.23 -7.57
N THR A 29 -3.72 -1.85 -7.20
CA THR A 29 -3.63 -3.32 -7.04
C THR A 29 -4.51 -3.81 -5.88
N VAL A 30 -4.53 -3.10 -4.76
CA VAL A 30 -5.35 -3.42 -3.58
C VAL A 30 -6.84 -3.26 -3.90
N LYS A 31 -7.19 -2.21 -4.63
CA LYS A 31 -8.55 -1.97 -5.14
C LYS A 31 -9.02 -3.10 -6.06
N ALA A 32 -8.15 -3.57 -6.96
CA ALA A 32 -8.45 -4.70 -7.84
C ALA A 32 -8.68 -6.01 -7.08
N ASN A 33 -8.04 -6.17 -5.91
CA ASN A 33 -8.24 -7.32 -5.02
C ASN A 33 -9.42 -7.16 -4.04
N GLY A 34 -10.16 -6.04 -4.09
CA GLY A 34 -11.33 -5.81 -3.22
C GLY A 34 -10.98 -5.61 -1.75
N LEU A 35 -9.74 -5.20 -1.44
CA LEU A 35 -9.24 -5.00 -0.09
C LEU A 35 -9.32 -3.53 0.33
N ASN A 36 -9.31 -3.27 1.64
CA ASN A 36 -9.32 -1.90 2.16
C ASN A 36 -7.94 -1.22 1.96
N ILE A 37 -7.88 -0.25 1.04
CA ILE A 37 -6.65 0.49 0.68
C ILE A 37 -6.02 1.19 1.87
N ARG A 38 -6.84 1.80 2.75
CA ARG A 38 -6.34 2.54 3.92
C ARG A 38 -5.64 1.59 4.88
N LEU A 39 -6.28 0.47 5.21
CA LEU A 39 -5.74 -0.50 6.16
C LEU A 39 -4.50 -1.20 5.60
N TYR A 40 -4.50 -1.49 4.30
CA TYR A 40 -3.33 -2.07 3.62
C TYR A 40 -2.13 -1.12 3.68
N LEU A 41 -2.30 0.14 3.27
CA LEU A 41 -1.19 1.11 3.27
C LEU A 41 -0.66 1.36 4.67
N GLU A 42 -1.52 1.46 5.68
CA GLU A 42 -1.11 1.61 7.08
C GLU A 42 -0.28 0.42 7.55
N THR A 43 -0.72 -0.81 7.26
CA THR A 43 -0.02 -2.04 7.64
C THR A 43 1.34 -2.16 6.94
N VAL A 44 1.38 -1.91 5.63
CA VAL A 44 2.62 -1.96 4.84
C VAL A 44 3.59 -0.90 5.32
N LEU A 45 3.15 0.36 5.51
CA LEU A 45 4.03 1.44 5.96
C LEU A 45 4.58 1.15 7.36
N ASN A 46 3.76 0.67 8.29
CA ASN A 46 4.23 0.30 9.64
C ASN A 46 5.25 -0.84 9.60
N LYS A 47 4.95 -1.95 8.90
CA LYS A 47 5.90 -3.06 8.76
C LYS A 47 7.18 -2.65 8.04
N MET A 48 7.11 -1.73 7.07
CA MET A 48 8.28 -1.21 6.34
C MET A 48 9.17 -0.32 7.20
N LEU A 49 8.64 0.33 8.25
CA LEU A 49 9.46 1.04 9.24
C LEU A 49 10.28 0.07 10.09
N ASP A 50 9.69 -1.09 10.42
CA ASP A 50 10.33 -2.14 11.22
C ASP A 50 11.21 -3.10 10.38
N TYR A 51 11.14 -3.01 9.04
CA TYR A 51 11.78 -3.92 8.09
C TYR A 51 13.32 -3.98 8.14
N LYS A 52 13.98 -3.07 8.87
CA LYS A 52 15.45 -2.92 8.87
C LYS A 52 16.24 -4.20 9.19
N ASN A 53 15.64 -5.18 9.87
CA ASN A 53 16.27 -6.43 10.30
C ASN A 53 15.48 -7.69 9.90
N GLU A 54 14.48 -7.55 9.03
CA GLU A 54 13.55 -8.61 8.70
C GLU A 54 13.95 -9.32 7.39
N PRO A 55 13.75 -10.65 7.26
CA PRO A 55 14.01 -11.36 6.02
C PRO A 55 13.05 -10.93 4.90
N ASP A 56 13.56 -10.95 3.66
CA ASP A 56 12.81 -10.60 2.45
C ASP A 56 11.52 -11.40 2.26
N SER A 57 11.40 -12.57 2.90
CA SER A 57 10.17 -13.38 2.97
C SER A 57 8.95 -12.61 3.49
N ILE A 58 9.15 -11.59 4.33
CA ILE A 58 8.05 -10.78 4.87
C ILE A 58 7.45 -9.86 3.79
N LEU A 59 8.21 -9.52 2.74
CA LEU A 59 7.67 -8.77 1.61
C LEU A 59 6.61 -9.59 0.86
N GLU A 60 6.79 -10.91 0.72
CA GLU A 60 5.80 -11.77 0.08
C GLU A 60 4.49 -11.80 0.87
N GLU A 61 4.58 -11.82 2.20
CA GLU A 61 3.40 -11.79 3.07
C GLU A 61 2.69 -10.43 3.07
N LEU A 62 3.42 -9.35 2.76
CA LEU A 62 2.92 -7.99 2.64
C LEU A 62 2.22 -7.71 1.31
N MET A 63 2.35 -8.59 0.32
CA MET A 63 1.74 -8.38 -0.99
C MET A 63 0.20 -8.38 -0.90
N PRO A 64 -0.49 -7.62 -1.75
CA PRO A 64 -1.94 -7.46 -1.66
C PRO A 64 -2.71 -8.74 -2.01
N TRP A 65 -2.06 -9.74 -2.61
CA TRP A 65 -2.63 -11.06 -2.88
C TRP A 65 -2.26 -12.13 -1.84
N SER A 66 -1.42 -11.81 -0.86
CA SER A 66 -1.05 -12.72 0.23
C SER A 66 -2.27 -13.06 1.07
N GLU A 67 -2.38 -14.32 1.51
CA GLU A 67 -3.49 -14.73 2.38
C GLU A 67 -3.46 -14.04 3.74
N THR A 68 -2.28 -13.76 4.27
CA THR A 68 -2.11 -12.94 5.47
C THR A 68 -2.75 -11.58 5.27
N MET A 69 -2.45 -10.92 4.14
CA MET A 69 -2.96 -9.59 3.87
C MET A 69 -4.46 -9.57 3.54
N LYS A 70 -4.97 -10.60 2.85
CA LYS A 70 -6.41 -10.76 2.61
C LYS A 70 -7.18 -11.00 3.91
N GLN A 71 -6.60 -11.66 4.90
CA GLN A 71 -7.21 -11.83 6.23
C GLN A 71 -7.23 -10.52 7.01
N PHE A 72 -6.11 -9.78 7.04
CA PHE A 72 -6.02 -8.51 7.75
C PHE A 72 -6.84 -7.39 7.11
N CYS A 73 -6.87 -7.34 5.77
CA CYS A 73 -7.51 -6.26 5.01
C CYS A 73 -8.85 -6.64 4.41
N ARG A 74 -9.39 -7.81 4.75
CA ARG A 74 -10.76 -8.18 4.40
C ARG A 74 -11.66 -7.10 4.97
N LEU A 75 -12.42 -6.46 4.10
CA LEU A 75 -13.54 -5.64 4.52
C LEU A 75 -14.45 -6.58 5.31
N ASP A 76 -14.48 -6.45 6.63
CA ASP A 76 -15.64 -6.89 7.39
C ASP A 76 -16.80 -6.12 6.79
N ASN A 77 -17.54 -6.79 5.92
CA ASN A 77 -18.85 -6.33 5.49
C ASN A 77 -19.66 -6.26 6.77
N GLY A 78 -19.81 -5.04 7.26
CA GLY A 78 -20.50 -4.75 8.51
C GLY A 78 -21.79 -5.54 8.57
N ASN A 79 -21.94 -6.22 9.69
CA ASN A 79 -23.23 -6.59 10.24
C ASN A 79 -24.11 -5.32 10.18
N VAL A 80 -25.05 -5.30 9.23
CA VAL A 80 -26.24 -4.44 9.25
C VAL A 80 -27.40 -5.36 9.56
#